data_AF-A0A1Y5HRT3-F1
#
_entry.id   AF-A0A1Y5HRT3-F1
#
_cell.length_a   1.000
_cell.length_b   1.000
_cell.length_c   1.000
_cell.angle_alpha   90.00
_cell.angle_beta   90.00
_cell.angle_gamma   90.00
#
_symmetry.space_group_name_H-M   'P 1'
#
loop_
_entity.id
_entity.type
_entity.pdbx_description
1 polymer ?
#
loop_
_entity_poly.entity_id
_entity_poly.type
_entity_poly.pdbx_seq_one_letter_code
_entity_poly.pdbx_strand_id
1 'polypeptide(L)'
;MQANNNLSLSASFAAIKTLMDIIRPWFIAACLLITAILLLPSIGQLTESYQILLRYLPYGLAALVILLGHQFVQGRISFAAINLIVGYAIIQTQLQAPLEQDSVRATFTLLSLYWPLNFFIIYWLPER
;
A
#
# COMPACT_ATOMS: atom_id res chain seq x y z
N MET A 1 2.25 -31.65 -38.44
CA MET A 1 2.63 -30.23 -38.18
C MET A 1 1.58 -29.44 -37.39
N GLN A 2 0.28 -29.77 -37.42
CA GLN A 2 -0.77 -29.04 -36.66
C GLN A 2 -0.67 -29.16 -35.12
N ALA A 3 -0.16 -30.26 -34.57
CA ALA A 3 -0.09 -30.47 -33.11
C ALA A 3 0.84 -29.49 -32.37
N ASN A 4 1.87 -28.97 -33.06
CA ASN A 4 2.86 -28.08 -32.44
C ASN A 4 2.33 -26.64 -32.25
N ASN A 5 1.41 -26.20 -33.13
CA ASN A 5 0.79 -24.87 -33.04
C ASN A 5 -0.25 -24.77 -31.92
N ASN A 6 -0.89 -25.88 -31.55
CA ASN A 6 -1.89 -25.89 -30.46
C ASN A 6 -1.21 -25.86 -29.07
N LEU A 7 -0.02 -26.45 -28.96
CA LEU A 7 0.83 -26.39 -27.77
C LEU A 7 1.43 -24.99 -27.55
N SER A 8 1.85 -24.30 -28.62
CA SER A 8 2.36 -22.92 -28.49
C SER A 8 1.25 -21.90 -28.18
N LEU A 9 0.05 -22.08 -28.73
CA LEU A 9 -1.12 -21.25 -28.40
C LEU A 9 -1.58 -21.45 -26.95
N SER A 10 -1.68 -22.68 -26.46
CA SER A 10 -2.06 -22.92 -25.06
C SER A 10 -1.04 -22.37 -24.07
N ALA A 11 0.27 -22.46 -24.38
CA ALA A 11 1.33 -21.84 -23.59
C ALA A 11 1.26 -20.30 -23.59
N SER A 12 0.95 -19.68 -24.73
CA SER A 12 0.80 -18.22 -24.82
C SER A 12 -0.43 -17.71 -24.06
N PHE A 13 -1.56 -18.42 -24.12
CA PHE A 13 -2.74 -18.08 -23.32
C PHE A 13 -2.50 -18.25 -21.81
N ALA A 14 -1.76 -19.29 -21.39
CA ALA A 14 -1.38 -19.47 -19.99
C ALA A 14 -0.45 -18.34 -19.51
N ALA A 15 0.54 -17.97 -20.32
CA ALA A 15 1.45 -16.85 -20.03
C ALA A 15 0.69 -15.53 -19.88
N ILE A 16 -0.24 -15.22 -20.80
CA ILE A 16 -1.08 -14.01 -20.73
C ILE A 16 -1.91 -14.00 -19.45
N LYS A 17 -2.50 -15.14 -19.07
CA LYS A 17 -3.29 -15.24 -17.83
C LYS A 17 -2.42 -14.98 -16.59
N THR A 18 -1.23 -15.59 -16.51
CA THR A 18 -0.31 -15.35 -15.38
C THR A 18 0.15 -13.89 -15.30
N LEU A 19 0.37 -13.26 -16.45
CA LEU A 19 0.78 -11.87 -16.53
C LEU A 19 -0.37 -10.94 -16.07
N MET A 20 -1.61 -11.27 -16.45
CA MET A 20 -2.81 -10.55 -16.02
C MET A 20 -3.08 -10.70 -14.51
N ASP A 21 -2.85 -11.88 -13.94
CA ASP A 21 -2.99 -12.11 -12.50
C ASP A 21 -1.96 -11.30 -11.69
N ILE A 22 -0.73 -11.16 -12.20
CA ILE A 22 0.31 -10.31 -11.60
C ILE A 22 -0.05 -8.83 -11.71
N ILE A 23 -0.56 -8.37 -12.87
CA ILE A 23 -0.88 -6.95 -13.10
C ILE A 23 -2.12 -6.50 -12.30
N ARG A 24 -3.10 -7.40 -12.09
CA ARG A 24 -4.39 -7.06 -11.47
C ARG A 24 -4.30 -6.26 -10.15
N PRO A 25 -3.51 -6.65 -9.14
CA PRO A 25 -3.39 -5.86 -7.91
C PRO A 25 -2.71 -4.50 -8.13
N TRP A 26 -1.74 -4.43 -9.04
CA TRP A 26 -1.05 -3.18 -9.39
C TRP A 26 -1.99 -2.20 -10.09
N PHE A 27 -2.89 -2.71 -10.93
CA PHE A 27 -3.89 -1.88 -11.61
C PHE A 27 -4.83 -1.20 -10.61
N ILE A 28 -5.34 -1.93 -9.62
CA ILE A 28 -6.21 -1.37 -8.58
C ILE A 28 -5.47 -0.29 -7.79
N ALA A 29 -4.22 -0.57 -7.39
CA ALA A 29 -3.39 0.39 -6.65
C ALA A 29 -3.10 1.65 -7.49
N ALA A 30 -2.78 1.50 -8.77
CA ALA A 30 -2.53 2.61 -9.68
C ALA A 30 -3.79 3.48 -9.88
N CYS A 31 -4.95 2.86 -10.10
CA CYS A 31 -6.21 3.58 -10.19
C CYS A 31 -6.50 4.38 -8.91
N LEU A 32 -6.36 3.76 -7.74
CA LEU A 32 -6.53 4.44 -6.46
C LEU A 32 -5.56 5.63 -6.29
N LEU A 33 -4.29 5.45 -6.66
CA LEU A 33 -3.29 6.51 -6.59
C LEU A 33 -3.64 7.69 -7.51
N ILE A 34 -4.01 7.40 -8.76
CA ILE A 34 -4.40 8.43 -9.75
C ILE A 34 -5.62 9.18 -9.24
N THR A 35 -6.64 8.47 -8.75
CA THR A 35 -7.82 9.10 -8.15
C THR A 35 -7.44 9.98 -6.97
N ALA A 36 -6.58 9.51 -6.07
CA ALA A 36 -6.14 10.30 -4.92
C ALA A 36 -5.42 11.60 -5.33
N ILE A 37 -4.54 11.55 -6.34
CA ILE A 37 -3.83 12.73 -6.86
C ILE A 37 -4.82 13.73 -7.48
N LEU A 38 -5.80 13.25 -8.25
CA LEU A 38 -6.81 14.10 -8.87
C LEU A 38 -7.73 14.77 -7.84
N LEU A 39 -8.03 14.09 -6.73
CA LEU A 39 -8.90 14.61 -5.66
C LEU A 39 -8.16 15.51 -4.67
N LEU A 40 -6.83 15.42 -4.57
CA LEU A 40 -6.01 16.19 -3.64
C LEU A 40 -6.29 17.71 -3.64
N PRO A 41 -6.34 18.42 -4.78
CA PRO A 41 -6.60 19.87 -4.78
C PRO A 41 -8.01 20.22 -4.28
N SER A 42 -8.97 19.30 -4.38
CA SER A 42 -10.35 19.52 -3.92
C SER A 42 -10.49 19.37 -2.40
N ILE A 43 -9.53 18.77 -1.69
CA ILE A 43 -9.57 18.57 -0.24
C ILE A 43 -9.64 19.91 0.52
N GLY A 44 -8.96 20.94 0.03
CA GLY A 44 -8.99 22.27 0.64
C GLY A 44 -10.35 22.98 0.57
N GLN A 45 -11.28 22.48 -0.26
CA GLN A 45 -12.63 23.02 -0.40
C GLN A 45 -13.66 22.28 0.49
N LEU A 46 -13.26 21.18 1.14
CA LEU A 46 -14.13 20.42 2.02
C LEU A 46 -14.26 21.09 3.39
N THR A 47 -15.44 20.95 4.00
CA THR A 47 -15.68 21.39 5.38
C THR A 47 -14.68 20.74 6.34
N GLU A 48 -14.22 21.50 7.35
CA GLU A 48 -13.28 21.06 8.39
C GLU A 48 -13.62 19.68 8.98
N SER A 49 -14.90 19.39 9.23
CA SER A 49 -15.36 18.09 9.75
C SER A 49 -14.96 16.91 8.86
N TYR A 50 -15.02 17.07 7.53
CA TYR A 50 -14.62 16.03 6.59
C TYR A 50 -13.09 15.91 6.50
N GLN A 51 -12.36 17.02 6.60
CA GLN A 51 -10.89 16.98 6.61
C GLN A 51 -10.37 16.21 7.84
N ILE A 52 -10.97 16.45 9.00
CA ILE A 52 -10.69 15.69 10.24
C ILE A 52 -11.01 14.20 10.04
N LEU A 53 -12.16 13.88 9.46
CA LEU A 53 -12.53 12.49 9.19
C LEU A 53 -11.52 11.81 8.26
N LEU A 54 -11.13 12.46 7.15
CA LEU A 54 -10.12 11.94 6.22
C LEU A 54 -8.76 11.71 6.89
N ARG A 55 -8.39 12.58 7.84
CA ARG A 55 -7.16 12.42 8.62
C ARG A 55 -7.19 11.22 9.57
N TYR A 56 -8.35 10.90 10.14
CA TYR A 56 -8.47 9.79 11.09
C TYR A 56 -8.87 8.45 10.47
N LEU A 57 -9.43 8.47 9.26
CA LEU A 57 -9.88 7.28 8.54
C LEU A 57 -8.82 6.17 8.42
N PRO A 58 -7.53 6.47 8.11
CA PRO A 58 -6.51 5.43 7.99
C PRO A 58 -6.26 4.68 9.31
N TYR A 59 -6.32 5.37 10.45
CA TYR A 59 -6.17 4.73 11.76
C TYR A 59 -7.35 3.79 12.07
N GLY A 60 -8.58 4.21 11.76
CA GLY A 60 -9.78 3.38 11.96
C GLY A 60 -9.77 2.13 11.10
N LEU A 61 -9.47 2.27 9.81
CA LEU A 61 -9.39 1.14 8.88
C LEU A 61 -8.27 0.17 9.28
N ALA A 62 -7.10 0.68 9.65
CA ALA A 62 -6.00 -0.20 10.01
C ALA A 62 -6.22 -0.92 11.35
N ALA A 63 -6.91 -0.28 12.31
CA ALA A 63 -7.36 -0.96 13.53
C ALA A 63 -8.31 -2.13 13.21
N LEU A 64 -9.26 -1.94 12.29
CA LEU A 64 -10.12 -3.04 11.83
C LEU A 64 -9.32 -4.16 11.17
N VAL A 65 -8.35 -3.83 10.31
CA VAL A 65 -7.49 -4.83 9.66
C VAL A 65 -6.67 -5.62 10.69
N ILE A 66 -6.14 -4.98 11.73
CA ILE A 66 -5.39 -5.66 12.80
C ILE A 66 -6.30 -6.61 13.57
N LEU A 67 -7.51 -6.16 13.94
CA LEU A 67 -8.49 -6.98 14.66
C LEU A 67 -8.93 -8.19 13.84
N LEU A 68 -9.26 -7.98 12.56
CA LEU A 68 -9.64 -9.06 11.66
C LEU A 68 -8.47 -10.00 11.38
N GLY A 69 -7.28 -9.47 11.13
CA GLY A 69 -6.08 -10.28 10.93
C GLY A 69 -5.75 -11.13 12.15
N HIS A 70 -5.96 -10.61 13.37
CA HIS A 70 -5.86 -11.41 14.58
C HIS A 70 -6.95 -12.50 14.68
N GLN A 71 -8.20 -12.16 14.36
CA GLN A 71 -9.33 -13.11 14.39
C GLN A 71 -9.18 -14.27 13.40
N PHE A 72 -8.58 -14.01 12.23
CA PHE A 72 -8.38 -15.01 11.17
C PHE A 72 -6.96 -15.61 11.14
N VAL A 73 -6.15 -15.38 12.18
CA VAL A 73 -4.76 -15.88 12.30
C VAL A 73 -3.85 -15.40 11.15
N GLN A 74 -4.19 -14.28 10.50
CA GLN A 74 -3.39 -13.67 9.43
C GLN A 74 -2.37 -12.69 10.01
N GLY A 75 -1.45 -13.20 10.83
CA GLY A 75 -0.46 -12.39 11.55
C GLY A 75 0.37 -11.47 10.64
N ARG A 76 0.78 -11.93 9.45
CA ARG A 76 1.50 -11.12 8.46
C ARG A 76 0.72 -9.88 8.02
N ILE A 77 -0.59 -10.00 7.84
CA ILE A 77 -1.46 -8.89 7.43
C ILE A 77 -1.61 -7.89 8.58
N SER A 78 -1.75 -8.37 9.81
CA SER A 78 -1.77 -7.49 11.00
C SER A 78 -0.47 -6.71 11.16
N PHE A 79 0.69 -7.35 11.00
CA PHE A 79 1.98 -6.66 11.05
C PHE A 79 2.17 -5.67 9.89
N ALA A 80 1.71 -6.00 8.69
CA ALA A 80 1.70 -5.07 7.57
C ALA A 80 0.81 -3.84 7.85
N ALA A 81 -0.35 -4.03 8.47
CA ALA A 81 -1.23 -2.94 8.88
C ALA A 81 -0.59 -2.04 9.96
N ILE A 82 0.08 -2.64 10.95
CA ILE A 82 0.85 -1.89 11.96
C ILE A 82 1.95 -1.06 11.29
N ASN A 83 2.73 -1.66 10.39
CA ASN A 83 3.78 -0.96 9.66
C ASN A 83 3.24 0.23 8.85
N LEU A 84 2.05 0.06 8.25
CA LEU A 84 1.38 1.10 7.48
C LEU A 84 0.87 2.26 8.37
N ILE A 85 0.33 1.97 9.57
CA ILE A 85 -0.07 3.00 10.54
C ILE A 85 1.15 3.80 11.01
N VAL A 86 2.25 3.11 11.34
CA VAL A 86 3.49 3.78 11.80
C VAL A 86 4.02 4.70 10.71
N GLY A 87 4.08 4.23 9.45
CA GLY A 87 4.47 5.06 8.31
C GLY A 87 3.56 6.28 8.14
N TYR A 88 2.24 6.08 8.22
CA TYR A 88 1.26 7.17 8.12
C TYR A 88 1.41 8.20 9.25
N ALA A 89 1.65 7.75 10.50
CA ALA A 89 1.85 8.64 11.64
C ALA A 89 3.11 9.50 11.49
N ILE A 90 4.21 8.93 10.99
CA ILE A 90 5.45 9.67 10.70
C ILE A 90 5.20 10.70 9.60
N ILE A 91 4.47 10.33 8.53
CA ILE A 91 4.13 11.26 7.45
C ILE A 91 3.30 12.44 7.97
N GLN A 92 2.31 12.18 8.80
CA GLN A 92 1.42 13.21 9.32
C GLN A 92 2.08 14.14 10.35
N THR A 93 3.10 13.68 11.06
CA THR A 93 3.76 14.46 12.11
C THR A 93 5.00 15.20 11.62
N GLN A 94 5.77 14.61 10.69
CA GLN A 94 7.09 15.12 10.32
C GLN A 94 7.23 15.52 8.84
N LEU A 95 6.41 14.96 7.94
CA LEU A 95 6.54 15.18 6.49
C LEU A 95 5.47 16.13 5.91
N GLN A 96 4.73 16.83 6.76
CA GLN A 96 3.83 17.92 6.32
C GLN A 96 4.59 19.23 6.03
N ALA A 97 5.85 19.32 6.46
CA ALA A 97 6.72 20.48 6.25
C ALA A 97 7.54 20.35 4.95
N PRO A 98 8.05 21.46 4.38
CA PRO A 98 8.83 21.43 3.16
C PRO A 98 10.09 20.57 3.31
N LEU A 99 10.41 19.78 2.28
CA LEU A 99 11.61 18.94 2.24
C LEU A 99 12.92 19.74 2.18
N GLU A 100 12.89 21.08 2.11
CA GLU A 100 14.11 21.90 2.18
C GLU A 100 14.70 21.96 3.60
N GLN A 101 13.93 21.55 4.63
CA GLN A 101 14.42 21.49 6.00
C GLN A 101 15.27 20.23 6.22
N ASP A 102 16.50 20.41 6.71
CA ASP A 102 17.45 19.30 6.92
C ASP A 102 16.89 18.19 7.82
N SER A 103 16.10 18.56 8.85
CA SER A 103 15.43 17.60 9.74
C SER A 103 14.39 16.75 9.00
N VAL A 104 13.60 17.36 8.12
CA VAL A 104 12.57 16.68 7.33
C VAL A 104 13.22 15.74 6.30
N ARG A 105 14.33 16.16 5.68
CA ARG A 105 15.12 15.31 4.76
C ARG A 105 15.65 14.08 5.46
N ALA A 106 16.23 14.24 6.66
CA ALA A 106 16.73 13.12 7.42
C ALA A 106 15.62 12.12 7.76
N THR A 107 14.46 12.61 8.23
CA THR A 107 13.29 11.77 8.51
C THR A 107 12.76 11.08 7.25
N PHE A 108 12.72 11.77 6.11
CA PHE A 108 12.35 11.18 4.83
C PHE A 108 13.29 10.03 4.43
N THR A 109 14.61 10.25 4.50
CA THR A 109 15.60 9.22 4.18
C THR A 109 15.48 8.02 5.10
N LEU A 110 15.35 8.24 6.41
CA LEU A 110 15.13 7.16 7.39
C LEU A 110 13.84 6.40 7.11
N LEU A 111 12.74 7.10 6.82
CA LEU A 111 11.45 6.46 6.49
C LEU A 111 11.55 5.63 5.21
N SER A 112 12.25 6.14 4.20
CA SER A 112 12.45 5.45 2.92
C SER A 112 13.26 4.15 3.07
N LEU A 113 14.13 4.06 4.07
CA LEU A 113 14.86 2.83 4.42
C LEU A 113 14.05 1.92 5.35
N TYR A 114 13.37 2.50 6.34
CA TYR A 114 12.55 1.79 7.32
C TYR A 114 11.46 0.96 6.65
N TRP A 115 10.77 1.52 5.66
CA TRP A 115 9.61 0.91 5.04
C TRP A 115 9.92 -0.42 4.30
N PRO A 116 10.86 -0.47 3.33
CA PRO A 116 11.21 -1.71 2.65
C PRO A 116 11.83 -2.73 3.60
N LEU A 117 12.61 -2.27 4.59
CA LEU A 117 13.22 -3.16 5.59
C LEU A 117 12.15 -3.84 6.46
N ASN A 118 11.13 -3.10 6.91
CA ASN A 118 10.01 -3.69 7.66
C ASN A 118 9.21 -4.68 6.82
N PHE A 119 8.94 -4.37 5.55
CA PHE A 119 8.27 -5.34 4.67
C PHE A 119 9.10 -6.61 4.45
N PHE A 120 10.43 -6.48 4.35
CA PHE A 120 11.32 -7.63 4.27
C PHE A 120 11.22 -8.51 5.52
N ILE A 121 11.22 -7.91 6.70
CA ILE A 121 11.03 -8.64 7.98
C ILE A 121 9.67 -9.34 8.02
N ILE A 122 8.59 -8.64 7.62
CA ILE A 122 7.24 -9.20 7.61
C ILE A 122 7.10 -10.35 6.60
N TYR A 123 7.77 -10.27 5.45
CA TYR A 123 7.81 -11.35 4.48
C TYR A 123 8.49 -12.60 5.02
N TRP A 124 9.51 -12.42 5.86
CA TRP A 124 10.25 -13.51 6.48
C TRP A 124 9.51 -14.16 7.66
N LEU A 125 8.46 -13.50 8.17
CA LEU A 125 7.67 -14.02 9.28
C LEU A 125 6.85 -15.24 8.79
N PRO A 126 6.95 -16.41 9.44
CA PRO A 126 6.20 -17.58 9.03
C PRO A 126 4.70 -17.34 9.22
N GLU A 127 3.92 -17.63 8.17
CA GLU A 127 2.46 -17.63 8.22
C GLU A 127 2.03 -18.91 8.97
N ARG A 128 1.24 -18.75 10.03
CA ARG A 128 0.64 -19.86 10.80
C ARG A 128 -0.85 -19.65 10.87
#